data_AF-A0A673FQ49-F1
#
_entry.id   AF-A0A673FQ49-F1
#
_cell.length_a   1.000
_cell.length_b   1.000
_cell.length_c   1.000
_cell.angle_alpha   90.00
_cell.angle_beta   90.00
_cell.angle_gamma   90.00
#
_symmetry.space_group_name_H-M   'P 1'
#
loop_
_entity.id
_entity.type
_entity.pdbx_description
1 polymer ?
#
loop_
_entity_poly.entity_id
_entity_poly.type
_entity_poly.pdbx_seq_one_letter_code
_entity_poly.pdbx_strand_id
1 'polypeptide(L)'
;MLAEKVGCNEDDTVELIKCLQNKNYKELIEQNITPAKYHIAFGPVIDGDVIPDDPQILMEQGEFLNYEIMLGVNQGEGYKFVDGILDSEDRVTSNDFDFSISEFVDHLYGYPEGKDTLRETIKFMYTDWADRENPEMRRKTLVALFTDHQWVAPAVATADLHAQYGSPTYFYAFYHHCQSDMKPAWADSAHGDELPYVFGIPMIGP
;
A
#
# COMPACT_ATOMS: atom_id res chain seq x y z
N MET A 1 16.97 -5.99 -16.37
CA MET A 1 15.82 -6.89 -16.13
C MET A 1 14.80 -6.93 -17.28
N LEU A 2 14.11 -5.82 -17.64
CA LEU A 2 13.19 -5.84 -18.79
C LEU A 2 13.94 -5.90 -20.14
N ALA A 3 14.88 -4.97 -20.34
CA ALA A 3 15.65 -4.89 -21.58
C ALA A 3 16.33 -6.22 -21.92
N GLU A 4 16.92 -6.89 -20.92
CA GLU A 4 17.51 -8.23 -21.06
C GLU A 4 16.51 -9.30 -21.50
N LYS A 5 15.31 -9.33 -20.91
CA LYS A 5 14.26 -10.31 -21.25
C LYS A 5 13.76 -10.18 -22.68
N VAL A 6 13.83 -8.98 -23.26
CA VAL A 6 13.42 -8.72 -24.65
C VAL A 6 14.60 -8.64 -25.62
N GLY A 7 15.83 -8.93 -25.15
CA GLY A 7 17.03 -8.96 -25.99
C GLY A 7 17.56 -7.59 -26.41
N CYS A 8 17.29 -6.54 -25.62
CA CYS A 8 17.90 -5.22 -25.75
C CYS A 8 19.03 -5.06 -24.72
N ASN A 9 20.22 -5.55 -25.04
CA ASN A 9 21.38 -5.65 -24.14
C ASN A 9 22.48 -4.64 -24.47
N GLU A 10 22.11 -3.49 -25.02
CA GLU A 10 23.09 -2.45 -25.37
C GLU A 10 23.62 -1.77 -24.09
N ASP A 11 24.93 -1.52 -24.03
CA ASP A 11 25.56 -0.82 -22.90
C ASP A 11 25.19 0.68 -22.88
N ASP A 12 24.97 1.27 -24.05
CA ASP A 12 24.53 2.65 -24.19
C ASP A 12 23.01 2.76 -24.00
N THR A 13 22.59 3.63 -23.08
CA THR A 13 21.18 3.79 -22.74
C THR A 13 20.33 4.32 -23.89
N VAL A 14 20.89 5.15 -24.78
CA VAL A 14 20.16 5.68 -25.94
C VAL A 14 19.91 4.57 -26.96
N GLU A 15 20.91 3.73 -27.24
CA GLU A 15 20.75 2.56 -28.10
C GLU A 15 19.84 1.49 -27.49
N LEU A 16 19.89 1.29 -26.17
CA LEU A 16 18.97 0.42 -25.44
C LEU A 16 17.52 0.88 -25.63
N ILE A 17 17.24 2.17 -25.45
CA ILE A 17 15.88 2.72 -25.64
C ILE A 17 15.43 2.58 -27.09
N LYS A 18 16.30 2.87 -28.07
CA LYS A 18 15.98 2.65 -29.49
C LYS A 18 15.63 1.19 -29.79
N CYS A 19 16.35 0.25 -29.20
CA CYS A 19 16.03 -1.17 -29.30
C CYS A 19 14.64 -1.47 -28.73
N LEU A 20 14.31 -0.96 -27.53
CA LEU A 20 12.99 -1.13 -26.91
C LEU A 20 11.86 -0.53 -27.74
N GLN A 21 12.08 0.65 -28.34
CA GLN A 21 11.10 1.31 -29.22
C GLN A 21 10.78 0.49 -30.48
N ASN A 22 11.69 -0.39 -30.91
CA ASN A 22 11.47 -1.28 -32.05
C ASN A 22 10.78 -2.60 -31.68
N LYS A 23 10.54 -2.87 -30.38
CA LYS A 23 9.81 -4.06 -29.93
C LYS A 23 8.31 -3.89 -30.11
N ASN A 24 7.61 -4.99 -30.36
CA ASN A 24 6.15 -4.97 -30.27
C ASN A 24 5.75 -4.71 -28.81
N TYR A 25 4.80 -3.82 -28.55
CA TYR A 25 4.38 -3.51 -27.18
C TYR A 25 3.93 -4.75 -26.39
N LYS A 26 3.37 -5.77 -27.07
CA LYS A 26 3.00 -7.04 -26.45
C LYS A 26 4.19 -7.76 -25.84
N GLU A 27 5.32 -7.78 -26.56
CA GLU A 27 6.57 -8.37 -26.07
C GLU A 27 7.07 -7.66 -24.80
N LEU A 28 6.76 -6.37 -24.61
CA LEU A 28 7.14 -5.61 -23.43
C LEU A 28 6.24 -5.92 -22.23
N ILE A 29 4.91 -5.92 -22.42
CA ILE A 29 3.94 -6.09 -21.32
C ILE A 29 3.79 -7.54 -20.84
N GLU A 30 4.13 -8.51 -21.69
CA GLU A 30 4.06 -9.94 -21.35
C GLU A 30 5.24 -10.40 -20.46
N GLN A 31 6.21 -9.52 -20.20
CA GLN A 31 7.36 -9.86 -19.35
C GLN A 31 7.01 -9.85 -17.87
N ASN A 32 7.35 -10.94 -17.19
CA ASN A 32 7.28 -11.00 -15.73
C ASN A 32 8.46 -10.23 -15.12
N ILE A 33 8.17 -9.03 -14.62
CA ILE A 33 9.09 -8.14 -13.91
C ILE A 33 8.60 -8.01 -12.47
N THR A 34 9.29 -8.66 -11.54
CA THR A 34 8.90 -8.68 -10.12
C THR A 34 9.75 -7.67 -9.34
N PRO A 35 9.15 -6.59 -8.78
CA PRO A 35 9.86 -5.68 -7.90
C PRO A 35 10.09 -6.30 -6.51
N ALA A 36 10.81 -5.59 -5.65
CA ALA A 36 10.79 -5.89 -4.22
C ALA A 36 9.35 -5.85 -3.68
N LYS A 37 9.05 -6.67 -2.67
CA LYS A 37 7.71 -6.70 -2.05
C LYS A 37 7.33 -5.29 -1.56
N TYR A 38 6.06 -4.92 -1.75
CA TYR A 38 5.51 -3.59 -1.43
C TYR A 38 6.08 -2.41 -2.25
N HIS A 39 6.88 -2.68 -3.27
CA HIS A 39 7.41 -1.68 -4.18
C HIS A 39 6.90 -1.93 -5.61
N ILE A 40 7.08 -0.93 -6.47
CA ILE A 40 6.68 -0.98 -7.88
C ILE A 40 7.91 -1.05 -8.79
N ALA A 41 7.80 -1.78 -9.91
CA ALA A 41 8.89 -1.88 -10.88
C ALA A 41 8.89 -0.72 -11.90
N PHE A 42 7.69 -0.30 -12.31
CA PHE A 42 7.47 0.81 -13.24
C PHE A 42 6.38 1.71 -12.67
N GLY A 43 6.70 3.00 -12.50
CA GLY A 43 5.80 4.00 -11.95
C GLY A 43 6.42 5.39 -12.00
N PRO A 44 5.87 6.35 -11.25
CA PRO A 44 6.47 7.67 -11.11
C PRO A 44 7.91 7.58 -10.60
N VAL A 45 8.79 8.45 -11.12
CA VAL A 45 10.19 8.57 -10.72
C VAL A 45 10.51 10.04 -10.43
N ILE A 46 11.47 10.29 -9.54
CA ILE A 46 12.01 11.64 -9.33
C ILE A 46 12.92 11.95 -10.53
N ASP A 47 12.37 12.63 -11.53
CA ASP A 47 13.04 12.97 -12.78
C ASP A 47 13.69 14.37 -12.74
N GLY A 48 13.34 15.19 -11.74
CA GLY A 48 13.82 16.56 -11.61
C GLY A 48 13.07 17.56 -12.50
N ASP A 49 12.00 17.14 -13.17
CA ASP A 49 11.17 17.97 -14.06
C ASP A 49 9.69 17.86 -13.69
N VAL A 50 9.06 16.72 -13.96
CA VAL A 50 7.65 16.47 -13.58
C VAL A 50 7.53 16.29 -12.06
N ILE A 51 8.46 15.54 -11.47
CA ILE A 51 8.61 15.36 -10.02
C ILE A 51 9.99 15.90 -9.64
N PRO A 52 10.07 17.17 -9.17
CA PRO A 52 11.35 17.85 -8.96
C PRO A 52 12.23 17.24 -7.86
N ASP A 53 11.62 16.69 -6.81
CA ASP A 53 12.32 16.11 -5.64
C ASP A 53 11.44 15.04 -4.97
N ASP A 54 11.91 14.47 -3.86
CA ASP A 54 11.14 13.54 -3.04
C ASP A 54 9.80 14.16 -2.61
N PRO A 55 8.66 13.47 -2.82
CA PRO A 55 7.34 13.98 -2.44
C PRO A 55 7.23 14.38 -0.97
N GLN A 56 7.94 13.71 -0.05
CA GLN A 56 7.99 14.10 1.36
C GLN A 56 8.61 15.49 1.52
N ILE A 57 9.74 15.75 0.85
CA ILE A 57 10.44 17.03 0.89
C ILE A 57 9.57 18.13 0.27
N LEU A 58 8.96 17.86 -0.89
CA LEU A 58 8.08 18.83 -1.56
C LEU A 58 6.89 19.22 -0.69
N MET A 59 6.24 18.25 -0.04
CA MET A 59 5.12 18.49 0.87
C MET A 59 5.55 19.24 2.13
N GLU A 60 6.71 18.90 2.71
CA GLU A 60 7.29 19.61 3.85
C GLU A 60 7.65 21.06 3.55
N GLN A 61 8.02 21.37 2.31
CA GLN A 61 8.34 22.73 1.84
C GLN A 61 7.10 23.51 1.38
N GLY A 62 5.94 22.86 1.28
CA GLY A 62 4.73 23.50 0.75
C GLY A 62 4.76 23.71 -0.76
N GLU A 63 5.57 22.93 -1.49
CA GLU A 63 5.73 23.00 -2.95
C GLU A 63 4.55 22.31 -3.67
N PHE A 64 3.34 22.79 -3.38
CA PHE A 64 2.10 22.40 -4.03
C PHE A 64 1.21 23.63 -4.18
N LEU A 65 0.34 23.60 -5.19
CA LEU A 65 -0.65 24.65 -5.36
C LEU A 65 -1.73 24.53 -4.28
N ASN A 66 -2.21 25.67 -3.77
CA ASN A 66 -3.26 25.72 -2.76
C ASN A 66 -4.61 25.29 -3.37
N TYR A 67 -4.88 23.99 -3.29
CA TYR A 67 -6.14 23.38 -3.70
C TYR A 67 -7.02 23.11 -2.48
N GLU A 68 -8.34 23.02 -2.69
CA GLU A 68 -9.21 22.37 -1.72
C GLU A 68 -9.10 20.85 -1.92
N ILE A 69 -8.69 20.10 -0.89
CA ILE A 69 -8.48 18.65 -0.98
C ILE A 69 -9.45 17.91 -0.07
N MET A 70 -10.06 16.86 -0.62
CA MET A 70 -10.71 15.80 0.15
C MET A 70 -9.91 14.50 -0.03
N LEU A 71 -9.53 13.89 1.08
CA LEU A 71 -8.79 12.63 1.10
C LEU A 71 -9.31 11.73 2.22
N GLY A 72 -9.00 10.45 2.15
CA GLY A 72 -9.47 9.49 3.15
C GLY A 72 -9.01 8.08 2.86
N VAL A 73 -9.47 7.17 3.71
CA VAL A 73 -9.07 5.76 3.73
C VAL A 73 -10.26 4.87 4.08
N ASN A 74 -10.18 3.60 3.71
CA ASN A 74 -11.14 2.58 4.11
C ASN A 74 -10.69 1.88 5.40
N GLN A 75 -11.64 1.32 6.16
CA GLN A 75 -11.37 0.71 7.46
C GLN A 75 -10.34 -0.45 7.43
N GLY A 76 -10.32 -1.24 6.36
CA GLY A 76 -9.53 -2.46 6.23
C GLY A 76 -8.83 -2.56 4.87
N GLU A 77 -8.20 -1.48 4.41
CA GLU A 77 -7.42 -1.41 3.16
C GLU A 77 -6.51 -2.64 2.97
N GLY A 78 -5.81 -3.00 4.05
CA GLY A 78 -4.82 -4.06 4.09
C GLY A 78 -5.39 -5.47 4.21
N TYR A 79 -6.67 -5.73 3.93
CA TYR A 79 -7.25 -7.07 4.15
C TYR A 79 -6.51 -8.19 3.40
N LYS A 80 -5.91 -7.88 2.24
CA LYS A 80 -5.09 -8.81 1.45
C LYS A 80 -3.77 -9.20 2.11
N PHE A 81 -3.33 -8.48 3.14
CA PHE A 81 -2.07 -8.76 3.82
C PHE A 81 -2.08 -10.11 4.56
N VAL A 82 -3.26 -10.57 4.98
CA VAL A 82 -3.43 -11.86 5.65
C VAL A 82 -3.80 -13.00 4.70
N ASP A 83 -3.88 -12.75 3.38
CA ASP A 83 -4.15 -13.81 2.40
C ASP A 83 -3.04 -14.88 2.45
N GLY A 84 -3.44 -16.15 2.49
CA GLY A 84 -2.50 -17.28 2.49
C GLY A 84 -1.95 -17.71 3.85
N ILE A 85 -2.21 -16.94 4.93
CA ILE A 85 -1.83 -17.31 6.31
C ILE A 85 -3.05 -17.63 7.20
N LEU A 86 -4.27 -17.51 6.67
CA LEU A 86 -5.49 -17.87 7.38
C LEU A 86 -5.68 -19.38 7.41
N ASP A 87 -6.10 -19.91 8.57
CA ASP A 87 -6.60 -21.28 8.66
C ASP A 87 -8.02 -21.44 8.10
N SER A 88 -8.58 -22.64 8.18
CA SER A 88 -9.94 -22.95 7.70
C SER A 88 -11.07 -22.25 8.46
N GLU A 89 -10.77 -21.59 9.58
CA GLU A 89 -11.71 -20.83 10.40
C GLU A 89 -11.41 -19.31 10.34
N ASP A 90 -10.67 -18.87 9.31
CA ASP A 90 -10.26 -17.49 9.10
C ASP A 90 -9.38 -16.91 10.22
N ARG A 91 -8.55 -17.73 10.86
CA ARG A 91 -7.73 -17.34 12.02
C ARG A 91 -6.25 -17.25 11.70
N VAL A 92 -5.53 -16.45 12.50
CA VAL A 92 -4.07 -16.33 12.43
C VAL A 92 -3.42 -16.96 13.66
N THR A 93 -2.43 -17.83 13.44
CA THR A 93 -1.64 -18.42 14.52
C THR A 93 -0.61 -17.42 15.08
N SER A 94 -0.13 -17.63 16.30
CA SER A 94 0.92 -16.77 16.87
C SER A 94 2.22 -16.80 16.04
N ASN A 95 2.53 -17.94 15.41
CA ASN A 95 3.72 -18.08 14.57
C ASN A 95 3.56 -17.29 13.27
N ASP A 96 2.40 -17.36 12.63
CA ASP A 96 2.12 -16.60 11.40
C ASP A 96 2.07 -15.10 11.68
N PHE A 97 1.56 -14.70 12.84
CA PHE A 97 1.58 -13.31 13.31
C PHE A 97 3.02 -12.79 13.43
N ASP A 98 3.87 -13.51 14.17
CA ASP A 98 5.28 -13.14 14.37
C ASP A 98 6.06 -13.11 13.04
N PHE A 99 5.82 -14.10 12.18
CA PHE A 99 6.44 -14.18 10.86
C PHE A 99 6.01 -13.01 9.97
N SER A 100 4.72 -12.67 9.94
CA SER A 100 4.19 -11.57 9.12
C SER A 100 4.76 -10.21 9.53
N ILE A 101 4.91 -9.95 10.83
CA ILE A 101 5.55 -8.73 11.33
C ILE A 101 7.02 -8.69 10.97
N SER A 102 7.74 -9.82 11.10
CA SER A 102 9.15 -9.88 10.70
C SER A 102 9.31 -9.58 9.21
N GLU A 103 8.54 -10.24 8.35
CA GLU A 103 8.56 -10.02 6.91
C GLU A 103 8.19 -8.58 6.54
N PHE A 104 7.19 -8.00 7.21
CA PHE A 104 6.81 -6.61 7.03
C PHE A 104 7.99 -5.66 7.31
N VAL A 105 8.67 -5.85 8.46
CA VAL A 105 9.82 -5.01 8.83
C VAL A 105 10.99 -5.20 7.85
N ASP A 106 11.28 -6.44 7.48
CA ASP A 106 12.36 -6.78 6.56
C ASP A 106 12.19 -6.11 5.19
N HIS A 107 10.98 -6.11 4.64
CA HIS A 107 10.71 -5.59 3.30
C HIS A 107 10.56 -4.07 3.23
N LEU A 108 10.12 -3.41 4.31
CA LEU A 108 9.88 -1.95 4.32
C LEU A 108 11.02 -1.14 4.93
N TYR A 109 11.69 -1.69 5.94
CA TYR A 109 12.76 -0.98 6.65
C TYR A 109 14.15 -1.53 6.34
N GLY A 110 14.26 -2.74 5.76
CA GLY A 110 15.53 -3.37 5.43
C GLY A 110 16.30 -3.83 6.67
N TYR A 111 17.54 -3.36 6.84
CA TYR A 111 18.39 -3.66 7.99
C TYR A 111 18.92 -2.38 8.66
N PRO A 112 18.04 -1.56 9.27
CA PRO A 112 18.46 -0.37 9.98
C PRO A 112 19.12 -0.75 11.31
N GLU A 113 19.92 0.16 11.86
CA GLU A 113 20.38 0.04 13.24
C GLU A 113 19.15 0.00 14.17
N GLY A 114 19.06 -1.01 15.03
CA GLY A 114 17.89 -1.20 15.91
C GLY A 114 16.70 -1.95 15.29
N LYS A 115 16.87 -2.64 14.16
CA LYS A 115 15.80 -3.45 13.53
C LYS A 115 15.06 -4.38 14.51
N ASP A 116 15.78 -5.07 15.38
CA ASP A 116 15.16 -5.97 16.37
C ASP A 116 14.28 -5.20 17.36
N THR A 117 14.72 -4.03 17.80
CA THR A 117 13.91 -3.14 18.62
C THR A 117 12.66 -2.68 17.89
N LEU A 118 12.78 -2.31 16.61
CA LEU A 118 11.62 -1.93 15.78
C LEU A 118 10.62 -3.08 15.66
N ARG A 119 11.09 -4.27 15.33
CA ARG A 119 10.26 -5.48 15.18
C ARG A 119 9.52 -5.84 16.46
N GLU A 120 10.21 -5.89 17.59
CA GLU A 120 9.58 -6.19 18.88
C GLU A 120 8.62 -5.08 19.32
N THR A 121 8.92 -3.82 19.02
CA THR A 121 8.02 -2.70 19.30
C THR A 121 6.74 -2.77 18.47
N ILE A 122 6.84 -3.03 17.16
CA ILE A 122 5.67 -3.20 16.30
C ILE A 122 4.82 -4.38 16.79
N LYS A 123 5.45 -5.52 17.06
CA LYS A 123 4.76 -6.68 17.65
C LYS A 123 4.04 -6.31 18.94
N PHE A 124 4.69 -5.56 19.82
CA PHE A 124 4.09 -5.10 21.07
C PHE A 124 2.88 -4.19 20.83
N MET A 125 2.99 -3.23 19.92
CA MET A 125 1.92 -2.26 19.64
C MET A 125 0.68 -2.87 18.99
N TYR A 126 0.86 -3.90 18.16
CA TYR A 126 -0.24 -4.58 17.45
C TYR A 126 -0.69 -5.89 18.12
N THR A 127 -0.20 -6.17 19.33
CA THR A 127 -0.76 -7.23 20.17
C THR A 127 -1.87 -6.63 21.03
N ASP A 128 -3.09 -7.18 20.94
CA ASP A 128 -4.13 -6.88 21.91
C ASP A 128 -3.78 -7.58 23.23
N TRP A 129 -3.25 -6.84 24.19
CA TRP A 129 -2.85 -7.39 25.49
C TRP A 129 -4.03 -7.79 26.37
N ALA A 130 -5.24 -7.29 26.09
CA ALA A 130 -6.44 -7.68 26.83
C ALA A 130 -7.01 -9.03 26.34
N ASP A 131 -6.78 -9.38 25.07
CA ASP A 131 -7.26 -10.61 24.44
C ASP A 131 -6.19 -11.32 23.60
N ARG A 132 -4.99 -11.47 24.18
CA ARG A 132 -3.76 -11.91 23.48
C ARG A 132 -3.87 -13.27 22.78
N GLU A 133 -4.64 -14.18 23.36
CA GLU A 133 -4.77 -15.55 22.84
C GLU A 133 -5.81 -15.64 21.71
N ASN A 134 -6.58 -14.58 21.45
CA ASN A 134 -7.61 -14.57 20.43
C ASN A 134 -7.02 -14.53 19.01
N PRO A 135 -7.17 -15.62 18.24
CA PRO A 135 -6.60 -15.71 16.90
C PRO A 135 -7.30 -14.83 15.86
N GLU A 136 -8.58 -14.49 16.05
CA GLU A 136 -9.27 -13.52 15.20
C GLU A 136 -8.76 -12.11 15.47
N MET A 137 -8.42 -11.80 16.73
CA MET A 137 -7.83 -10.51 17.06
C MET A 137 -6.46 -10.34 16.41
N ARG A 138 -5.63 -11.40 16.41
CA ARG A 138 -4.36 -11.41 15.64
C ARG A 138 -4.57 -11.12 14.15
N ARG A 139 -5.61 -11.70 13.53
CA ARG A 139 -5.95 -11.38 12.13
C ARG A 139 -6.28 -9.89 11.99
N LYS A 140 -7.19 -9.38 12.84
CA LYS A 140 -7.62 -7.98 12.79
C LYS A 140 -6.45 -7.02 12.95
N THR A 141 -5.54 -7.28 13.88
CA THR A 141 -4.40 -6.40 14.12
C THR A 141 -3.32 -6.49 13.05
N LEU A 142 -3.15 -7.62 12.35
CA LEU A 142 -2.31 -7.66 11.14
C LEU A 142 -2.91 -6.84 9.99
N VAL A 143 -4.22 -6.94 9.76
CA VAL A 143 -4.90 -6.10 8.77
C VAL A 143 -4.75 -4.63 9.14
N ALA A 144 -4.92 -4.28 10.43
CA ALA A 144 -4.70 -2.93 10.92
C ALA A 144 -3.25 -2.47 10.70
N LEU A 145 -2.24 -3.27 11.06
CA LEU A 145 -0.83 -2.94 10.84
C LEU A 145 -0.54 -2.52 9.39
N PHE A 146 -1.00 -3.32 8.44
CA PHE A 146 -0.75 -3.04 7.03
C PHE A 146 -1.57 -1.84 6.53
N THR A 147 -2.82 -1.71 6.98
CA THR A 147 -3.70 -0.58 6.69
C THR A 147 -3.10 0.73 7.21
N ASP A 148 -2.66 0.73 8.46
CA ASP A 148 -2.13 1.87 9.17
C ASP A 148 -0.85 2.38 8.50
N HIS A 149 0.07 1.49 8.16
CA HIS A 149 1.34 1.88 7.57
C HIS A 149 1.21 2.31 6.09
N GLN A 150 0.48 1.55 5.27
CA GLN A 150 0.46 1.77 3.83
C GLN A 150 -0.58 2.82 3.39
N TRP A 151 -1.60 3.10 4.20
CA TRP A 151 -2.67 4.05 3.86
C TRP A 151 -2.91 5.12 4.93
N VAL A 152 -3.18 4.75 6.19
CA VAL A 152 -3.63 5.73 7.20
C VAL A 152 -2.54 6.74 7.52
N ALA A 153 -1.35 6.29 7.90
CA ALA A 153 -0.23 7.16 8.24
C ALA A 153 0.15 8.13 7.10
N PRO A 154 0.37 7.68 5.83
CA PRO A 154 0.66 8.60 4.75
C PRO A 154 -0.51 9.54 4.40
N ALA A 155 -1.77 9.09 4.50
CA ALA A 155 -2.93 9.96 4.27
C ALA A 155 -3.04 11.06 5.34
N VAL A 156 -2.82 10.73 6.62
CA VAL A 156 -2.82 11.71 7.72
C VAL A 156 -1.65 12.67 7.57
N ALA A 157 -0.43 12.19 7.29
CA ALA A 157 0.72 13.06 7.05
C ALA A 157 0.48 14.03 5.88
N THR A 158 -0.14 13.56 4.81
CA THR A 158 -0.55 14.39 3.67
C THR A 158 -1.57 15.45 4.09
N ALA A 159 -2.60 15.06 4.86
CA ALA A 159 -3.63 15.98 5.34
C ALA A 159 -3.06 17.07 6.26
N ASP A 160 -2.18 16.68 7.18
CA ASP A 160 -1.52 17.57 8.13
C ASP A 160 -0.65 18.59 7.40
N LEU A 161 0.24 18.15 6.51
CA LEU A 161 1.09 19.03 5.72
C LEU A 161 0.25 19.97 4.85
N HIS A 162 -0.77 19.45 4.16
CA HIS A 162 -1.65 20.28 3.33
C HIS A 162 -2.40 21.35 4.13
N ALA A 163 -2.98 20.97 5.28
CA ALA A 163 -3.70 21.90 6.15
C ALA A 163 -2.77 22.93 6.82
N GLN A 164 -1.52 22.56 7.13
CA GLN A 164 -0.54 23.44 7.77
C GLN A 164 -0.21 24.67 6.92
N TYR A 165 -0.24 24.54 5.59
CA TYR A 165 -0.03 25.64 4.65
C TYR A 165 -1.30 26.49 4.38
N GLY A 166 -2.39 26.26 5.14
CA GLY A 166 -3.61 27.08 5.11
C GLY A 166 -4.61 26.68 4.02
N SER A 167 -4.39 25.54 3.36
CA SER A 167 -5.28 25.01 2.34
C SER A 167 -6.49 24.30 2.95
N PRO A 168 -7.72 24.45 2.40
CA PRO A 168 -8.89 23.73 2.91
C PRO A 168 -8.75 22.21 2.74
N THR A 169 -8.84 21.46 3.84
CA THR A 169 -8.64 20.00 3.88
C THR A 169 -9.82 19.31 4.54
N TYR A 170 -10.38 18.30 3.87
CA TYR A 170 -11.44 17.43 4.39
C TYR A 170 -10.94 15.99 4.45
N PHE A 171 -11.04 15.35 5.62
CA PHE A 171 -10.64 13.95 5.80
C PHE A 171 -11.85 13.05 6.03
N TYR A 172 -11.92 11.91 5.36
CA TYR A 172 -12.93 10.88 5.63
C TYR A 172 -12.29 9.53 5.98
N ALA A 173 -13.06 8.72 6.71
CA ALA A 173 -12.75 7.31 6.91
C ALA A 173 -14.00 6.48 6.59
N PHE A 174 -13.87 5.51 5.69
CA PHE A 174 -14.99 4.78 5.12
C PHE A 174 -15.15 3.39 5.78
N TYR A 175 -16.27 3.22 6.50
CA TYR A 175 -16.56 2.06 7.35
C TYR A 175 -17.72 1.21 6.81
N HIS A 176 -18.00 1.28 5.52
CA HIS A 176 -19.11 0.54 4.91
C HIS A 176 -18.64 -0.20 3.66
N HIS A 177 -19.28 -1.30 3.32
CA HIS A 177 -19.05 -2.01 2.07
C HIS A 177 -20.30 -2.83 1.71
N CYS A 178 -20.42 -3.22 0.44
CA CYS A 178 -21.48 -4.12 0.02
C CYS A 178 -21.15 -5.56 0.44
N GLN A 179 -22.18 -6.35 0.75
CA GLN A 179 -22.01 -7.79 0.90
C GLN A 179 -21.83 -8.41 -0.49
N SER A 180 -20.81 -9.26 -0.63
CA SER A 180 -20.47 -9.96 -1.88
C SER A 180 -19.95 -11.35 -1.54
N ASP A 181 -20.36 -12.36 -2.32
CA ASP A 181 -19.88 -13.74 -2.17
C ASP A 181 -18.36 -13.87 -2.43
N MET A 182 -17.75 -12.87 -3.07
CA MET A 182 -16.31 -12.83 -3.36
C MET A 182 -15.48 -12.28 -2.19
N LYS A 183 -16.12 -11.78 -1.13
CA LYS A 183 -15.45 -11.16 0.02
C LYS A 183 -15.70 -12.00 1.29
N PRO A 184 -14.67 -12.31 2.09
CA PRO A 184 -14.87 -13.02 3.34
C PRO A 184 -15.82 -12.27 4.28
N ALA A 185 -16.68 -13.01 4.98
CA ALA A 185 -17.69 -12.43 5.87
C ALA A 185 -17.10 -11.60 7.03
N TRP A 186 -15.83 -11.85 7.36
CA TRP A 186 -15.12 -11.14 8.42
C TRP A 186 -14.48 -9.82 7.99
N ALA A 187 -14.36 -9.57 6.69
CA ALA A 187 -13.57 -8.46 6.16
C ALA A 187 -14.36 -7.14 6.21
N ASP A 188 -13.79 -6.14 6.88
CA ASP A 188 -14.25 -4.75 6.87
C ASP A 188 -14.05 -4.08 5.49
N SER A 189 -14.40 -2.80 5.33
CA SER A 189 -14.23 -2.07 4.06
C SER A 189 -12.80 -2.15 3.52
N ALA A 190 -12.63 -2.84 2.40
CA ALA A 190 -11.35 -3.13 1.75
C ALA A 190 -10.98 -2.04 0.74
N HIS A 191 -9.77 -2.11 0.19
CA HIS A 191 -9.30 -1.18 -0.84
C HIS A 191 -10.22 -1.17 -2.07
N GLY A 192 -10.76 0.02 -2.40
CA GLY A 192 -11.67 0.25 -3.53
C GLY A 192 -13.16 0.03 -3.25
N ASP A 193 -13.54 -0.38 -2.05
CA ASP A 193 -14.96 -0.62 -1.68
C ASP A 193 -15.82 0.66 -1.65
N GLU A 194 -15.20 1.83 -1.59
CA GLU A 194 -15.87 3.13 -1.66
C GLU A 194 -16.32 3.49 -3.08
N LEU A 195 -15.64 2.96 -4.11
CA LEU A 195 -15.87 3.34 -5.51
C LEU A 195 -17.32 3.14 -5.98
N PRO A 196 -18.01 2.01 -5.71
CA PRO A 196 -19.40 1.84 -6.11
C PRO A 196 -20.32 2.92 -5.50
N TYR A 197 -20.02 3.40 -4.30
CA TYR A 197 -20.80 4.44 -3.62
C TYR A 197 -20.52 5.82 -4.22
N VAL A 198 -19.25 6.13 -4.50
CA VAL A 198 -18.84 7.37 -5.19
C VAL A 198 -19.50 7.49 -6.55
N PHE A 199 -19.55 6.40 -7.32
CA PHE A 199 -20.15 6.38 -8.66
C PHE A 199 -21.66 6.12 -8.68
N GLY A 200 -22.31 5.98 -7.53
CA GLY A 200 -23.76 5.78 -7.44
C GLY A 200 -24.25 4.46 -8.05
N ILE A 201 -23.41 3.42 -8.11
CA ILE A 201 -23.80 2.09 -8.60
C ILE A 201 -25.01 1.51 -7.84
N PRO A 202 -25.18 1.70 -6.52
CA PRO A 202 -26.40 1.27 -5.83
C PRO A 202 -27.70 1.92 -6.33
N MET A 203 -27.63 3.02 -7.09
CA MET A 203 -28.81 3.76 -7.58
C MET A 203 -29.37 3.22 -8.89
N ILE A 204 -28.62 2.41 -9.66
CA ILE A 204 -29.05 1.94 -10.98
C ILE A 204 -30.00 0.74 -10.95
N GLY A 205 -30.28 0.17 -9.76
CA GLY A 205 -31.15 -1.00 -9.61
C GLY A 205 -30.56 -2.29 -10.21
N PRO A 206 -31.22 -3.44 -10.01
CA PRO A 206 -30.89 -4.69 -10.71
C PRO A 206 -31.25 -4.64 -12.21
#